data_AF-A0A3R0PS59-F1
#
_entry.id   AF-A0A3R0PS59-F1
#
_cell.length_a   1.000
_cell.length_b   1.000
_cell.length_c   1.000
_cell.angle_alpha   90.00
_cell.angle_beta   90.00
_cell.angle_gamma   90.00
#
_symmetry.space_group_name_H-M   'P 1'
#
loop_
_entity.id
_entity.type
_entity.pdbx_description
1 polymer ?
#
loop_
_entity_poly.entity_id
_entity_poly.type
_entity_poly.pdbx_seq_one_letter_code
_entity_poly.pdbx_strand_id
1 'polypeptide(L)'
;MKRHNVLTLALLLAITACSPQKLHPLQSKQAASGDWTLPYGEWFFLFITPRELPSIVNHARVIDTDGYLYTFNTLDTTSWDPGSVDRWPENAHGFGGQFNKVKKPPQYIVFCW
;
A
#
# COMPACT_ATOMS: atom_id res chain seq x y z
N MET A 1 -44.08 -10.41 -29.43
CA MET A 1 -43.88 -9.76 -28.10
C MET A 1 -44.22 -8.28 -28.23
N LYS A 2 -45.12 -7.73 -27.40
CA LYS A 2 -45.49 -6.30 -27.41
C LYS A 2 -44.22 -5.45 -27.20
N ARG A 3 -44.03 -4.35 -27.95
CA ARG A 3 -42.87 -3.42 -27.85
C ARG A 3 -42.54 -3.04 -26.40
N HIS A 4 -43.58 -2.95 -25.56
CA HIS A 4 -43.45 -2.61 -24.14
C HIS A 4 -42.74 -3.71 -23.34
N ASN A 5 -42.94 -4.98 -23.68
CA ASN A 5 -42.27 -6.12 -23.03
C ASN A 5 -40.78 -6.20 -23.40
N VAL A 6 -40.42 -5.77 -24.61
CA VAL A 6 -39.02 -5.68 -25.05
C VAL A 6 -38.30 -4.54 -24.32
N LEU A 7 -38.97 -3.39 -24.20
CA LEU A 7 -38.47 -2.23 -23.46
C LEU A 7 -38.28 -2.53 -21.96
N THR A 8 -39.21 -3.25 -21.33
CA THR A 8 -39.06 -3.63 -19.92
C THR A 8 -37.92 -4.62 -19.71
N LEU A 9 -37.76 -5.60 -20.61
CA LEU A 9 -36.67 -6.57 -20.52
C LEU A 9 -35.29 -5.92 -20.70
N ALA A 10 -35.17 -4.98 -21.65
CA ALA A 10 -33.94 -4.21 -21.86
C ALA A 10 -33.60 -3.32 -20.65
N LEU A 11 -34.61 -2.70 -20.02
CA LEU A 11 -34.41 -1.91 -18.82
C LEU A 11 -33.93 -2.75 -17.64
N LEU A 12 -34.50 -3.96 -17.46
CA LEU A 12 -34.12 -4.89 -16.39
C LEU A 12 -32.69 -5.43 -16.54
N LEU A 13 -32.23 -5.67 -17.77
CA LEU A 13 -30.86 -6.13 -18.06
C LEU A 13 -29.81 -5.04 -17.83
N ALA A 14 -30.16 -3.76 -17.95
CA ALA A 14 -29.24 -2.66 -17.67
C ALA A 14 -28.93 -2.50 -16.17
N ILE A 15 -29.82 -2.95 -15.28
CA ILE A 15 -29.70 -2.78 -13.82
C ILE A 15 -28.78 -3.86 -13.19
N THR A 16 -28.59 -5.01 -13.84
CA THR A 16 -27.77 -6.10 -13.31
C THR A 16 -26.29 -6.03 -13.69
N ALA A 17 -25.90 -5.13 -14.58
CA ALA A 17 -24.53 -5.01 -15.07
C ALA A 17 -23.57 -4.29 -14.10
N CYS A 18 -24.08 -3.63 -13.05
CA CYS A 18 -23.26 -2.93 -12.06
C CYS A 18 -23.24 -3.69 -10.73
N SER A 19 -22.76 -4.93 -10.73
CA SER A 19 -22.31 -5.53 -9.47
C SER A 19 -20.93 -4.96 -9.18
N PRO A 20 -20.71 -4.23 -8.07
CA PRO A 20 -19.36 -3.92 -7.64
C PRO A 20 -18.63 -5.25 -7.52
N GLN A 21 -17.54 -5.42 -8.28
CA GLN A 21 -16.64 -6.54 -8.04
C GLN A 21 -16.36 -6.52 -6.54
N LYS A 22 -16.71 -7.60 -5.83
CA LYS A 22 -16.23 -7.77 -4.47
C LYS A 22 -14.71 -7.71 -4.61
N LEU A 23 -14.11 -6.57 -4.25
CA LEU A 23 -12.69 -6.50 -4.00
C LEU A 23 -12.46 -7.59 -2.96
N HIS A 24 -11.84 -8.68 -3.38
CA HIS A 24 -11.33 -9.65 -2.43
C HIS A 24 -10.47 -8.83 -1.48
N PRO A 25 -10.72 -8.88 -0.16
CA PRO A 25 -9.83 -8.21 0.77
C PRO A 25 -8.42 -8.67 0.43
N LEU A 26 -7.54 -7.72 0.12
CA LEU A 26 -6.11 -8.05 -0.06
C LEU A 26 -5.50 -8.55 1.27
N GLN A 27 -6.29 -8.46 2.35
CA GLN A 27 -6.09 -8.91 3.70
C GLN A 27 -6.00 -10.45 3.83
N SER A 28 -4.91 -10.94 4.44
CA SER A 28 -4.80 -12.34 4.85
C SER A 28 -5.67 -12.64 6.08
N LYS A 29 -5.92 -13.92 6.33
CA LYS A 29 -6.57 -14.37 7.58
C LYS A 29 -5.81 -13.92 8.83
N GLN A 30 -4.48 -13.96 8.80
CA GLN A 30 -3.61 -13.49 9.89
C GLN A 30 -3.82 -12.00 10.16
N ALA A 31 -3.85 -11.19 9.09
CA ALA A 31 -4.10 -9.75 9.18
C ALA A 31 -5.53 -9.47 9.68
N ALA A 32 -6.52 -10.27 9.31
CA ALA A 32 -7.90 -10.11 9.78
C ALA A 32 -8.12 -10.50 11.26
N SER A 33 -7.24 -11.33 11.84
CA SER A 33 -7.42 -11.85 13.21
C SER A 33 -6.79 -11.00 14.31
N GLY A 34 -5.98 -9.98 13.96
CA GLY A 34 -5.26 -9.16 14.93
C GLY A 34 -5.91 -7.80 15.20
N ASP A 35 -5.70 -7.27 16.41
CA ASP A 35 -5.88 -5.84 16.65
C ASP A 35 -4.61 -5.10 16.24
N TRP A 36 -4.71 -4.35 15.15
CA TRP A 36 -3.60 -3.58 14.58
C TRP A 36 -3.76 -2.09 14.80
N THR A 37 -4.45 -1.69 15.87
CA THR A 37 -4.59 -0.30 16.24
C THR A 37 -3.22 0.29 16.58
N LEU A 38 -2.82 1.32 15.83
CA LEU A 38 -1.56 2.00 16.06
C LEU A 38 -1.72 3.04 17.17
N PRO A 39 -0.73 3.20 18.07
CA PRO A 39 -0.81 4.15 19.18
C PRO A 39 -0.91 5.62 18.70
N TYR A 40 -0.39 5.90 17.50
CA TYR A 40 -0.36 7.25 16.92
C TYR A 40 -1.18 7.39 15.63
N GLY A 41 -2.05 6.43 15.32
CA GLY A 41 -2.94 6.45 14.15
C GLY A 41 -2.28 6.17 12.79
N GLU A 42 -0.97 6.40 12.67
CA GLU A 42 -0.16 6.07 11.50
C GLU A 42 1.23 5.59 11.92
N TRP A 43 1.87 4.85 11.02
CA TRP A 43 3.30 4.57 11.07
C TRP A 43 3.92 5.03 9.76
N PHE A 44 5.23 5.22 9.76
CA PHE A 44 5.98 5.57 8.57
C PHE A 44 7.12 4.59 8.33
N PHE A 45 7.59 4.51 7.09
CA PHE A 45 8.72 3.69 6.69
C PHE A 45 9.75 4.51 5.92
N LEU A 46 11.00 4.06 5.97
CA LEU A 46 12.13 4.70 5.31
C LEU A 46 12.86 3.68 4.44
N PHE A 47 13.41 4.14 3.33
CA PHE A 47 14.38 3.38 2.54
C PHE A 47 15.78 3.90 2.86
N ILE A 48 16.67 2.99 3.22
CA ILE A 48 18.05 3.30 3.61
C ILE A 48 18.99 2.55 2.67
N THR A 49 20.06 3.23 2.24
CA THR A 49 21.08 2.71 1.32
C THR A 49 22.46 2.76 1.94
N PRO A 50 23.39 1.89 1.50
CA PRO A 50 24.80 2.02 1.85
C PRO A 50 25.35 3.38 1.42
N ARG A 51 26.29 3.92 2.20
CA ARG A 51 26.88 5.24 1.93
C ARG A 51 27.44 5.38 0.51
N GLU A 52 28.19 4.38 0.08
CA GLU A 52 28.92 4.39 -1.19
C GLU A 52 28.11 3.78 -2.35
N LEU A 53 26.88 3.33 -2.09
CA LEU A 53 25.97 2.77 -3.10
C LEU A 53 24.56 3.37 -2.96
N PRO A 54 24.41 4.70 -3.17
CA PRO A 54 23.11 5.33 -3.11
C PRO A 54 22.22 4.84 -4.26
N SER A 55 20.97 4.54 -3.95
CA SER A 55 19.92 4.19 -4.91
C SER A 55 18.63 4.96 -4.58
N ILE A 56 17.75 5.10 -5.57
CA ILE A 56 16.51 5.87 -5.43
C ILE A 56 15.34 4.90 -5.52
N VAL A 57 14.41 4.95 -4.57
CA VAL A 57 13.15 4.22 -4.74
C VAL A 57 12.17 5.05 -5.55
N ASN A 58 11.82 4.57 -6.74
CA ASN A 58 10.91 5.27 -7.65
C ASN A 58 9.45 4.80 -7.50
N HIS A 59 9.23 3.69 -6.80
CA HIS A 59 7.91 3.13 -6.62
C HIS A 59 7.79 2.39 -5.29
N ALA A 60 6.67 2.60 -4.59
CA ALA A 60 6.27 1.73 -3.49
C ALA A 60 4.74 1.56 -3.47
N ARG A 61 4.32 0.35 -3.09
CA ARG A 61 2.94 0.01 -2.76
C ARG A 61 2.91 -0.75 -1.45
N VAL A 62 1.93 -0.44 -0.61
CA VAL A 62 1.70 -1.12 0.65
C VAL A 62 0.27 -1.64 0.67
N ILE A 63 0.10 -2.90 1.07
CA ILE A 63 -1.19 -3.44 1.50
C ILE A 63 -1.13 -3.49 3.01
N ASP A 64 -2.01 -2.77 3.69
CA ASP A 64 -2.05 -2.77 5.15
C ASP A 64 -2.84 -3.96 5.71
N THR A 65 -2.84 -4.11 7.03
CA THR A 65 -3.54 -5.22 7.69
C THR A 65 -5.07 -5.12 7.62
N ASP A 66 -5.65 -4.01 7.17
CA ASP A 66 -7.09 -3.90 6.84
C ASP A 66 -7.35 -4.22 5.34
N GLY A 67 -6.29 -4.51 4.58
CA GLY A 67 -6.35 -4.80 3.15
C GLY A 67 -6.40 -3.57 2.25
N TYR A 68 -6.16 -2.37 2.79
CA TYR A 68 -6.13 -1.14 2.00
C TYR A 68 -4.82 -1.04 1.21
N LEU A 69 -4.93 -0.76 -0.09
CA LEU A 69 -3.80 -0.55 -0.98
C LEU A 69 -3.39 0.92 -1.03
N TYR A 70 -2.22 1.22 -0.51
CA TYR A 70 -1.52 2.49 -0.69
C TYR A 70 -0.66 2.41 -1.94
N THR A 71 -0.84 3.36 -2.85
CA THR A 71 0.08 3.59 -3.97
C THR A 71 0.73 4.95 -3.77
N PHE A 72 2.04 4.97 -3.59
CA PHE A 72 2.79 6.19 -3.33
C PHE A 72 3.21 6.82 -4.65
N ASN A 73 2.66 8.00 -4.95
CA ASN A 73 3.06 8.81 -6.10
C ASN A 73 4.24 9.74 -5.77
N THR A 74 4.41 10.05 -4.48
CA THR A 74 5.55 10.76 -3.91
C THR A 74 6.07 9.93 -2.75
N LEU A 75 7.38 9.74 -2.69
CA LEU A 75 8.07 9.01 -1.63
C LEU A 75 9.01 9.96 -0.89
N ASP A 76 9.25 9.68 0.39
CA ASP A 76 10.38 10.28 1.08
C ASP A 76 11.69 9.87 0.39
N THR A 77 12.62 10.81 0.31
CA THR A 77 13.94 10.58 -0.29
C THR A 77 14.64 9.41 0.41
N THR A 78 15.25 8.54 -0.39
CA THR A 78 16.10 7.48 0.14
C THR A 78 17.28 8.09 0.91
N SER A 79 17.46 7.65 2.15
CA SER A 79 18.57 8.11 2.98
C SER A 79 19.78 7.21 2.81
N TRP A 80 20.98 7.80 2.89
CA TRP A 80 22.21 7.04 3.06
C TRP A 80 22.64 7.12 4.52
N ASP A 81 23.08 6.00 5.09
CA ASP A 81 23.61 5.98 6.45
C ASP A 81 25.14 6.21 6.42
N PRO A 82 25.70 7.25 7.05
CA PRO A 82 27.14 7.54 6.99
C PRO A 82 28.05 6.43 7.52
N GLY A 83 27.54 5.55 8.39
CA GLY A 83 28.26 4.41 8.96
C GLY A 83 28.19 3.15 8.10
N SER A 84 27.39 3.14 7.03
CA SER A 84 27.20 1.98 6.14
C SER A 84 28.21 1.90 4.99
N VAL A 85 29.50 1.89 5.34
CA VAL A 85 30.62 1.78 4.38
C VAL A 85 31.04 0.32 4.20
N ASP A 86 31.64 -0.28 5.24
CA ASP A 86 32.13 -1.67 5.20
C ASP A 86 31.11 -2.69 5.72
N ARG A 87 30.15 -2.22 6.54
CA ARG A 87 29.08 -3.01 7.14
C ARG A 87 27.89 -2.12 7.48
N TRP A 88 26.72 -2.72 7.66
CA TRP A 88 25.60 -2.00 8.27
C TRP A 88 25.90 -1.68 9.73
N PRO A 89 25.67 -0.43 10.19
CA PRO A 89 25.70 -0.13 11.61
C PRO A 89 24.54 -0.84 12.32
N GLU A 90 24.70 -1.09 13.62
CA GLU A 90 23.66 -1.73 14.45
C GLU A 90 22.34 -0.94 14.44
N ASN A 91 22.44 0.39 14.39
CA ASN A 91 21.32 1.31 14.33
C ASN A 91 21.35 2.11 13.03
N ALA A 92 21.18 1.40 11.91
CA ALA A 92 21.02 2.05 10.61
C ALA A 92 19.75 2.92 10.63
N HIS A 93 19.90 4.20 10.32
CA HIS A 93 18.77 5.14 10.35
C HIS A 93 18.81 6.08 9.16
N GLY A 94 17.62 6.52 8.76
CA GLY A 94 17.42 7.49 7.70
C GLY A 94 16.65 8.70 8.20
N PHE A 95 16.56 9.71 7.34
CA PHE A 95 15.75 10.89 7.53
C PHE A 95 14.51 10.78 6.63
N GLY A 96 13.36 11.26 7.08
CA GLY A 96 12.11 11.23 6.31
C GLY A 96 10.87 11.03 7.18
N GLY A 97 9.84 10.42 6.60
CA GLY A 97 8.56 10.14 7.26
C GLY A 97 7.48 11.19 7.00
N GLN A 98 7.62 12.02 5.96
CA GLN A 98 6.62 13.00 5.58
C GLN A 98 5.57 12.38 4.65
N PHE A 99 6.03 11.61 3.66
CA PHE A 99 5.17 11.01 2.64
C PHE A 99 4.88 9.52 2.88
N ASN A 100 5.87 8.77 3.39
CA ASN A 100 5.79 7.31 3.51
C ASN A 100 4.96 6.89 4.73
N LYS A 101 3.67 7.25 4.79
CA LYS A 101 2.78 7.04 5.93
C LYS A 101 1.65 6.08 5.61
N VAL A 102 1.30 5.24 6.57
CA VAL A 102 0.28 4.18 6.42
C VAL A 102 -0.51 4.07 7.74
N LYS A 103 -1.83 3.86 7.66
CA LYS A 103 -2.72 3.89 8.84
C LYS A 103 -2.74 2.60 9.67
N LYS A 104 -2.24 1.51 9.11
CA LYS A 104 -2.19 0.18 9.74
C LYS A 104 -0.88 -0.51 9.36
N PRO A 105 -0.35 -1.44 10.18
CA PRO A 105 0.85 -2.22 9.87
C PRO A 105 0.81 -2.85 8.47
N PRO A 106 1.97 -3.06 7.83
CA PRO A 106 2.01 -3.62 6.49
C PRO A 106 1.74 -5.14 6.56
N GLN A 107 0.89 -5.61 5.66
CA GLN A 107 0.86 -7.03 5.30
C GLN A 107 1.89 -7.32 4.21
N TYR A 108 1.96 -6.43 3.21
CA TYR A 108 2.93 -6.49 2.13
C TYR A 108 3.42 -5.10 1.78
N ILE A 109 4.71 -5.01 1.48
CA ILE A 109 5.32 -3.85 0.84
C ILE A 109 6.05 -4.33 -0.41
N VAL A 110 5.77 -3.68 -1.54
CA VAL A 110 6.46 -3.92 -2.81
C VAL A 110 7.04 -2.59 -3.27
N PHE A 111 8.30 -2.59 -3.68
CA PHE A 111 9.00 -1.39 -4.10
C PHE A 111 10.00 -1.69 -5.21
N CYS A 112 10.42 -0.64 -5.92
CA CYS A 112 11.42 -0.71 -6.99
C CYS A 112 12.51 0.35 -6.74
N TRP A 113 13.76 -0.12 -6.73
CA TRP A 113 14.96 0.70 -6.84
C TRP A 113 15.16 1.23 -8.28
#